data_AF-A0A142Y2L3-F1
#
_entry.id   AF-A0A142Y2L3-F1
#
_cell.length_a   1.000
_cell.length_b   1.000
_cell.length_c   1.000
_cell.angle_alpha   90.00
_cell.angle_beta   90.00
_cell.angle_gamma   90.00
#
_symmetry.space_group_name_H-M   'P 1'
#
loop_
_entity.id
_entity.type
_entity.pdbx_description
1 polymer ?
#
loop_
_entity_poly.entity_id
_entity_poly.type
_entity_poly.pdbx_seq_one_letter_code
_entity_poly.pdbx_strand_id
1 'polypeptide(L)'
;MAREDEDDGLPPLGEDTVKFLEEAKKGKPRCFLLICKGVKLKYLLVKKKPVKKSEIADAKKLGYKGDAYIGVITGKGMDLVFNLSTADGYDSEPCKEKTLKDFLEEHAEFKAKPSFAIVSTLPSIPFDDEDLSHPLVARFMGLAELIATVSGSQPNLVGTIESENEAIRSLLQDGNFNEAEPRVNRFEAQLNAWKSGESAPVAPAAEAPPAAPPEPPAPPAPPAPPAPPQGVDPLKAKLQEALNKLVPQLKQAVASFPDRKVELLTPVATIKKQLESGELQEARAGILSVGQLLKGILTSNKAEPVPPVPSETAQPEGLEGEYQEKLAKLEPLYNDAIRKQLGDTGKFRAVMAYIQEQGSAGSFANAIKALDRLLQAVTTAMASGVKETDSIPKGIVAERKKFLLSRWQQALANATDEVQKLLGPIAEMVPDEDPNELVAEIVQSIEGLSDRLNDAIFSAQTATDSDQSPLKQALAAVVQFKSDLSNHKVVQMLDDAKAALGVDIKVREVLQAALNDLEAKLAN
;
A
#
# COMPACT_ATOMS: atom_id res chain seq x y z
N MET A 1 -12.50 -30.26 25.13
CA MET A 1 -11.22 -30.79 24.62
C MET A 1 -10.54 -29.66 23.88
N ALA A 2 -9.50 -29.08 24.49
CA ALA A 2 -8.64 -28.14 23.81
C ALA A 2 -8.04 -28.87 22.61
N ARG A 3 -8.22 -28.32 21.40
CA ARG A 3 -7.45 -28.78 20.24
C ARG A 3 -6.00 -28.50 20.58
N GLU A 4 -5.27 -29.59 20.74
CA GLU A 4 -3.84 -29.63 21.01
C GLU A 4 -3.12 -28.73 20.00
N ASP A 5 -2.10 -28.03 20.51
CA ASP A 5 -1.14 -27.27 19.74
C ASP A 5 -0.65 -28.15 18.57
N GLU A 6 -1.17 -27.89 17.37
CA GLU A 6 -0.55 -28.39 16.14
C GLU A 6 0.90 -27.92 16.20
N ASP A 7 1.80 -28.88 16.32
CA ASP A 7 3.24 -28.71 16.23
C ASP A 7 3.49 -27.95 14.92
N ASP A 8 3.64 -26.63 15.04
CA ASP A 8 3.85 -25.69 13.94
C ASP A 8 5.26 -25.97 13.40
N GLY A 9 5.49 -27.14 12.83
CA GLY A 9 6.78 -27.61 12.33
C GLY A 9 7.27 -26.65 11.26
N LEU A 10 7.96 -25.59 11.68
CA LEU A 10 8.49 -24.58 10.79
C LEU A 10 9.60 -25.25 9.97
N PRO A 11 9.60 -25.07 8.65
CA PRO A 11 10.63 -25.64 7.81
C PRO A 11 12.01 -25.10 8.25
N PRO A 12 13.09 -25.87 8.01
CA PRO A 12 14.43 -25.38 8.26
C PRO A 12 14.68 -24.08 7.48
N LEU A 13 15.54 -23.22 8.04
CA LEU A 13 15.95 -21.99 7.38
C LEU A 13 16.63 -22.32 6.06
N GLY A 14 16.32 -21.56 5.01
CA GLY A 14 16.93 -21.75 3.69
C GLY A 14 18.46 -21.58 3.74
N GLU A 15 19.17 -22.37 2.94
CA GLU A 15 20.64 -22.39 2.89
C GLU A 15 21.24 -20.98 2.69
N ASP A 16 20.62 -20.17 1.84
CA ASP A 16 21.03 -18.79 1.61
C ASP A 16 20.93 -17.93 2.87
N THR A 17 19.87 -18.08 3.66
CA THR A 17 19.71 -17.34 4.92
C THR A 17 20.82 -17.72 5.91
N VAL A 18 21.14 -19.00 6.03
CA VAL A 18 22.23 -19.49 6.89
C VAL A 18 23.58 -18.95 6.42
N LYS A 19 23.83 -18.98 5.11
CA LYS A 19 25.03 -18.39 4.49
C LYS A 19 25.17 -16.90 4.82
N PHE A 20 24.10 -16.12 4.70
CA PHE A 20 24.15 -14.69 4.99
C PHE A 20 24.27 -14.39 6.50
N LEU A 21 23.74 -15.24 7.36
CA LEU A 21 23.99 -15.18 8.80
C LEU A 21 25.47 -15.42 9.14
N GLU A 22 26.13 -16.38 8.48
CA GLU A 22 27.59 -16.58 8.62
C GLU A 22 28.41 -15.39 8.11
N GLU A 23 27.93 -14.69 7.08
CA GLU A 23 28.56 -13.44 6.63
C GLU A 23 28.38 -12.30 7.63
N ALA A 24 27.21 -12.20 8.28
CA ALA A 24 26.98 -11.26 9.36
C ALA A 24 27.92 -11.51 10.55
N LYS A 25 28.19 -12.78 10.90
CA LYS A 25 29.21 -13.14 11.90
C LYS A 25 30.61 -12.65 11.54
N LYS A 26 30.92 -12.59 10.24
CA LYS A 26 32.21 -12.08 9.71
C LYS A 26 32.27 -10.55 9.65
N GLY A 27 31.25 -9.84 10.14
CA GLY A 27 31.19 -8.39 10.12
C GLY A 27 30.67 -7.78 8.84
N LYS A 28 30.06 -8.57 7.94
CA LYS A 28 29.39 -8.05 6.75
C LYS A 28 27.91 -7.78 7.05
N PRO A 29 27.44 -6.52 7.05
CA PRO A 29 26.04 -6.22 7.29
C PRO A 29 25.12 -6.89 6.24
N ARG A 30 23.95 -7.37 6.67
CA ARG A 30 22.95 -8.00 5.79
C ARG A 30 21.55 -7.49 6.12
N CYS A 31 20.65 -7.45 5.15
CA CYS A 31 19.24 -7.17 5.42
C CYS A 31 18.56 -8.41 5.97
N PHE A 32 17.54 -8.21 6.81
CA PHE A 32 16.67 -9.29 7.24
C PHE A 32 15.20 -8.92 7.16
N LEU A 33 14.36 -9.96 6.98
CA LEU A 33 12.93 -9.94 7.18
C LEU A 33 12.59 -10.96 8.26
N LEU A 34 11.86 -10.52 9.27
CA LEU A 34 11.44 -11.33 10.40
C LEU A 34 9.91 -11.23 10.55
N ILE A 35 9.22 -12.35 10.71
CA ILE A 35 7.76 -12.35 10.95
C ILE A 35 7.48 -12.95 12.33
N CYS A 36 6.80 -12.18 13.17
CA CYS A 36 6.40 -12.58 14.52
C CYS A 36 4.88 -12.60 14.68
N LYS A 37 4.36 -13.66 15.29
CA LYS A 37 2.95 -13.74 15.73
C LYS A 37 2.90 -13.51 17.24
N GLY A 38 2.74 -12.26 17.65
CA GLY A 38 2.98 -11.85 19.04
C GLY A 38 4.47 -12.04 19.37
N VAL A 39 4.79 -12.76 20.45
CA VAL A 39 6.19 -13.03 20.84
C VAL A 39 6.82 -14.23 20.13
N LYS A 40 6.05 -14.99 19.34
CA LYS A 40 6.55 -16.20 18.66
C LYS A 40 7.12 -15.82 17.30
N LEU A 41 8.41 -16.13 17.08
CA LEU A 41 9.07 -16.01 15.80
C LEU A 41 8.56 -17.11 14.84
N LYS A 42 8.16 -16.73 13.62
CA LYS A 42 7.58 -17.64 12.63
C LYS A 42 8.39 -17.75 11.34
N TYR A 43 9.12 -16.71 10.98
CA TYR A 43 9.91 -16.69 9.75
C TYR A 43 11.10 -15.76 9.89
N LEU A 44 12.22 -16.15 9.31
CA LEU A 44 13.41 -15.33 9.16
C LEU A 44 13.98 -15.54 7.75
N LEU A 45 14.24 -14.44 7.07
CA LEU A 45 14.97 -14.37 5.82
C LEU A 45 16.11 -13.38 6.02
N VAL A 46 17.34 -13.79 5.72
CA VAL A 46 18.50 -12.89 5.70
C VAL A 46 19.08 -12.90 4.30
N LYS A 47 19.38 -11.71 3.76
CA LYS A 47 19.88 -11.56 2.39
C LYS A 47 20.77 -10.33 2.24
N LYS A 48 21.50 -10.29 1.13
CA LYS A 48 22.38 -9.16 0.77
C LYS A 48 21.60 -7.88 0.45
N LYS A 49 20.59 -7.99 -0.42
CA LYS A 49 19.83 -6.83 -0.94
C LYS A 49 18.75 -6.37 0.05
N PRO A 50 18.22 -5.14 -0.07
CA PRO A 50 17.05 -4.70 0.69
C PRO A 50 15.85 -5.62 0.52
N VAL A 51 15.09 -5.81 1.60
CA VAL A 51 13.86 -6.62 1.59
C VAL A 51 12.77 -5.88 0.81
N LYS A 52 12.19 -6.54 -0.18
CA LYS A 52 11.12 -5.99 -1.01
C LYS A 52 9.75 -6.29 -0.40
N LYS A 53 8.77 -5.41 -0.64
CA LYS A 53 7.38 -5.63 -0.21
C LYS A 53 6.78 -6.94 -0.76
N SER A 54 7.22 -7.36 -1.95
CA SER A 54 6.82 -8.65 -2.55
C SER A 54 7.24 -9.84 -1.67
N GLU A 55 8.42 -9.82 -1.07
CA GLU A 55 8.92 -10.91 -0.22
C GLU A 55 8.13 -11.03 1.09
N ILE A 56 7.68 -9.89 1.65
CA ILE A 56 6.75 -9.90 2.78
C ILE A 56 5.44 -10.55 2.37
N ALA A 57 4.91 -10.20 1.18
CA ALA A 57 3.69 -10.78 0.66
C ALA A 57 3.84 -12.29 0.39
N ASP A 58 4.98 -12.71 -0.17
CA ASP A 58 5.25 -14.10 -0.48
C ASP A 58 5.43 -14.94 0.79
N ALA A 59 6.12 -14.43 1.81
CA ALA A 59 6.16 -15.07 3.12
C ALA A 59 4.76 -15.22 3.74
N LYS A 60 3.91 -14.19 3.62
CA LYS A 60 2.51 -14.28 4.08
C LYS A 60 1.68 -15.28 3.27
N LYS A 61 1.90 -15.39 1.95
CA LYS A 61 1.25 -16.40 1.08
C LYS A 61 1.67 -17.82 1.44
N LEU A 62 2.92 -18.02 1.87
CA LEU A 62 3.42 -19.29 2.40
C LEU A 62 2.81 -19.65 3.77
N GLY A 63 1.93 -18.81 4.32
CA GLY A 63 1.18 -19.09 5.54
C GLY A 63 1.79 -18.48 6.80
N TYR A 64 2.91 -17.77 6.71
CA TYR A 64 3.51 -17.07 7.86
C TYR A 64 2.67 -15.85 8.25
N LYS A 65 1.81 -16.03 9.25
CA LYS A 65 0.95 -14.96 9.80
C LYS A 65 1.67 -14.22 10.92
N GLY A 66 1.60 -12.89 10.90
CA GLY A 66 2.19 -12.04 11.93
C GLY A 66 2.56 -10.65 11.43
N ASP A 67 3.18 -9.89 12.32
CA ASP A 67 3.79 -8.59 12.05
C ASP A 67 5.17 -8.80 11.43
N ALA A 68 5.48 -7.98 10.42
CA ALA A 68 6.72 -8.08 9.66
C ALA A 68 7.70 -6.98 10.10
N TYR A 69 8.93 -7.39 10.38
CA TYR A 69 10.01 -6.55 10.85
C TYR A 69 11.16 -6.63 9.86
N ILE A 70 11.60 -5.47 9.37
CA ILE A 70 12.71 -5.36 8.41
C ILE A 70 13.82 -4.56 9.06
N GLY A 71 15.05 -4.99 8.82
CA GLY A 71 16.20 -4.29 9.38
C GLY A 71 17.52 -4.76 8.80
N VAL A 72 18.60 -4.40 9.47
CA VAL A 72 19.96 -4.80 9.12
C VAL A 72 20.60 -5.56 10.27
N ILE A 73 21.08 -6.77 9.99
CA ILE A 73 21.88 -7.53 10.93
C ILE A 73 23.36 -7.15 10.78
N THR A 74 23.99 -6.84 11.89
CA THR A 74 25.43 -6.65 12.01
C THR A 74 25.97 -7.64 13.04
N GLY A 75 27.28 -7.91 13.02
CA GLY A 75 27.82 -8.87 13.98
C GLY A 75 29.34 -8.98 13.96
N LYS A 76 29.88 -9.64 14.97
CA LYS A 76 31.31 -10.00 15.04
C LYS A 76 31.47 -11.28 15.86
N GLY A 77 31.85 -12.37 15.19
CA GLY A 77 31.95 -13.68 15.83
C GLY A 77 30.56 -14.22 16.16
N MET A 78 30.27 -14.52 17.42
CA MET A 78 28.96 -15.07 17.81
C MET A 78 27.91 -13.99 18.08
N ASP A 79 28.34 -12.77 18.36
CA ASP A 79 27.43 -11.68 18.74
C ASP A 79 26.83 -11.07 17.46
N LEU A 80 25.51 -11.20 17.31
CA LEU A 80 24.74 -10.68 16.19
C LEU A 80 23.72 -9.67 16.69
N VAL A 81 23.63 -8.51 16.07
CA VAL A 81 22.70 -7.43 16.43
C VAL A 81 21.73 -7.21 15.28
N PHE A 82 20.44 -7.42 15.54
CA PHE A 82 19.34 -7.16 14.62
C PHE A 82 18.89 -5.72 14.82
N ASN A 83 19.35 -4.82 13.94
CA ASN A 83 19.05 -3.40 14.02
C ASN A 83 17.71 -3.12 13.32
N LEU A 84 16.79 -2.47 14.02
CA LEU A 84 15.48 -2.04 13.54
C LEU A 84 15.39 -0.52 13.63
N SER A 85 14.82 0.14 12.63
CA SER A 85 14.75 1.60 12.63
C SER A 85 13.52 2.14 13.35
N THR A 86 13.70 3.19 14.17
CA THR A 86 12.58 3.99 14.66
C THR A 86 11.88 4.77 13.53
N ALA A 87 12.59 5.07 12.44
CA ALA A 87 12.01 5.71 11.26
C ALA A 87 10.99 4.81 10.56
N ASP A 88 11.16 3.48 10.67
CA ASP A 88 10.22 2.47 10.17
C ASP A 88 9.07 2.18 11.15
N GLY A 89 9.00 2.93 12.26
CA GLY A 89 7.95 2.79 13.28
C GLY A 89 8.19 1.70 14.31
N TYR A 90 9.41 1.15 14.39
CA TYR A 90 9.75 0.16 15.42
C TYR A 90 10.16 0.85 16.72
N ASP A 91 9.41 0.63 17.78
CA ASP A 91 9.63 1.19 19.12
C ASP A 91 10.10 0.15 20.16
N SER A 92 10.00 -1.12 19.80
CA SER A 92 10.23 -2.25 20.70
C SER A 92 10.70 -3.49 19.93
N GLU A 93 11.35 -4.39 20.66
CA GLU A 93 11.89 -5.63 20.10
C GLU A 93 10.76 -6.57 19.65
N PRO A 94 10.87 -7.23 18.48
CA PRO A 94 9.80 -8.10 17.95
C PRO A 94 9.50 -9.32 18.82
N CYS A 95 10.53 -9.84 19.49
CA CYS A 95 10.46 -10.98 20.39
C CYS A 95 11.63 -10.92 21.38
N LYS A 96 11.63 -11.81 22.37
CA LYS A 96 12.76 -11.91 23.31
C LYS A 96 14.00 -12.45 22.61
N GLU A 97 15.19 -11.99 23.00
CA GLU A 97 16.47 -12.51 22.49
C GLU A 97 16.59 -14.03 22.60
N LYS A 98 16.11 -14.61 23.71
CA LYS A 98 16.06 -16.06 23.89
C LYS A 98 15.24 -16.75 22.81
N THR A 99 14.09 -16.20 22.43
CA THR A 99 13.22 -16.78 21.40
C THR A 99 13.90 -16.77 20.03
N LEU A 100 14.60 -15.69 19.69
CA LEU A 100 15.36 -15.62 18.45
C LEU A 100 16.55 -16.59 18.47
N LYS A 101 17.24 -16.70 19.62
CA LYS A 101 18.34 -17.65 19.79
C LYS A 101 17.88 -19.10 19.63
N ASP A 102 16.83 -19.50 20.35
CA ASP A 102 16.28 -20.85 20.31
C ASP A 102 15.84 -21.18 18.86
N PHE A 103 15.21 -20.24 18.16
CA PHE A 103 14.82 -20.41 16.75
C PHE A 103 16.02 -20.64 15.81
N LEU A 104 17.12 -19.89 15.96
CA LEU A 104 18.32 -20.07 15.14
C LEU A 104 19.01 -21.42 15.42
N GLU A 105 19.05 -21.84 16.69
CA GLU A 105 19.63 -23.14 17.08
C GLU A 105 18.78 -24.32 16.59
N GLU A 106 17.45 -24.23 16.69
CA GLU A 106 16.52 -25.31 16.34
C GLU A 106 16.28 -25.43 14.82
N HIS A 107 16.11 -24.31 14.10
CA HIS A 107 15.71 -24.34 12.69
C HIS A 107 16.85 -24.10 11.69
N ALA A 108 18.03 -23.64 12.13
CA ALA A 108 19.21 -23.48 11.28
C ALA A 108 20.44 -24.24 11.76
N GLU A 109 20.37 -24.93 12.91
CA GLU A 109 21.56 -25.46 13.60
C GLU A 109 22.64 -24.38 13.80
N PHE A 110 22.22 -23.12 13.90
CA PHE A 110 23.09 -21.96 13.81
C PHE A 110 23.33 -21.35 15.19
N LYS A 111 24.52 -21.59 15.73
CA LYS A 111 24.92 -21.07 17.05
C LYS A 111 25.33 -19.60 16.98
N ALA A 112 24.60 -18.74 17.69
CA ALA A 112 24.89 -17.31 17.85
C ALA A 112 24.32 -16.75 19.16
N LYS A 113 24.69 -15.50 19.46
CA LYS A 113 24.13 -14.67 20.54
C LYS A 113 23.43 -13.48 19.89
N PRO A 114 22.17 -13.66 19.45
CA PRO A 114 21.42 -12.59 18.83
C PRO A 114 20.90 -11.61 19.89
N SER A 115 20.96 -10.31 19.58
CA SER A 115 20.29 -9.23 20.31
C SER A 115 19.56 -8.32 19.33
N PHE A 116 18.64 -7.51 19.84
CA PHE A 116 17.99 -6.46 19.06
C PHE A 116 18.55 -5.08 19.42
N ALA A 117 18.55 -4.17 18.45
CA ALA A 117 18.83 -2.77 18.68
C ALA A 117 17.81 -1.91 17.93
N ILE A 118 17.08 -1.07 18.65
CA ILE A 118 16.22 -0.04 18.05
C ILE A 118 17.09 1.19 17.81
N VAL A 119 17.31 1.54 16.54
CA VAL A 119 18.23 2.61 16.11
C VAL A 119 17.49 3.68 15.33
N SER A 120 18.01 4.91 15.32
CA SER A 120 17.43 5.98 14.47
C SER A 120 17.73 5.79 12.99
N THR A 121 18.86 5.15 12.69
CA THR A 121 19.37 4.97 11.33
C THR A 121 20.00 3.59 11.22
N LEU A 122 19.60 2.82 10.21
CA LEU A 122 20.13 1.47 10.00
C LEU A 122 21.60 1.53 9.57
N PRO A 123 22.43 0.56 9.99
CA PRO A 123 23.79 0.42 9.49
C PRO A 123 23.81 0.30 7.95
N SER A 124 24.68 1.08 7.29
CA SER A 124 24.85 1.01 5.85
C SER A 124 25.43 -0.35 5.43
N ILE A 125 24.84 -0.95 4.40
CA ILE A 125 25.37 -2.15 3.78
C ILE A 125 26.40 -1.72 2.72
N PRO A 126 27.64 -2.23 2.76
CA PRO A 126 28.63 -1.93 1.73
C PRO A 126 28.25 -2.61 0.40
N PHE A 127 28.52 -1.94 -0.72
CA PHE A 127 28.54 -2.58 -2.03
C PHE A 127 29.62 -3.66 -2.05
N ASP A 128 29.35 -4.81 -2.65
CA ASP A 128 30.37 -5.85 -2.83
C ASP A 128 30.96 -5.85 -4.24
N ASP A 129 31.87 -6.79 -4.50
CA ASP A 129 32.59 -6.89 -5.78
C ASP A 129 31.66 -7.06 -7.00
N GLU A 130 30.49 -7.69 -6.83
CA GLU A 130 29.50 -7.83 -7.90
C GLU A 130 28.82 -6.49 -8.17
N ASP A 131 28.41 -5.78 -7.12
CA ASP A 131 27.78 -4.46 -7.28
C ASP A 131 28.77 -3.45 -7.89
N LEU A 132 30.03 -3.50 -7.45
CA LEU A 132 31.12 -2.66 -7.94
C LEU A 132 31.47 -2.89 -9.41
N SER A 133 31.08 -4.04 -9.98
CA SER A 133 31.26 -4.30 -11.42
C SER A 133 30.34 -3.43 -12.30
N HIS A 134 29.24 -2.91 -11.74
CA HIS A 134 28.33 -2.05 -12.47
C HIS A 134 28.94 -0.64 -12.65
N PRO A 135 29.06 -0.11 -13.89
CA PRO A 135 29.73 1.17 -14.15
C PRO A 135 29.18 2.34 -13.31
N LEU A 136 27.87 2.37 -13.10
CA LEU A 136 27.22 3.42 -12.32
C LEU A 136 27.56 3.34 -10.82
N VAL A 137 27.67 2.13 -10.26
CA VAL A 137 28.03 1.94 -8.84
C VAL A 137 29.49 2.32 -8.63
N ALA A 138 30.38 1.88 -9.53
CA ALA A 138 31.79 2.28 -9.51
C ALA A 138 31.96 3.80 -9.58
N ARG A 139 31.22 4.46 -10.49
CA ARG A 139 31.22 5.92 -10.61
C ARG A 139 30.72 6.61 -9.35
N PHE A 140 29.62 6.14 -8.77
CA PHE A 140 29.09 6.69 -7.51
C PHE A 140 30.08 6.52 -6.34
N MET A 141 30.74 5.37 -6.24
CA MET A 141 31.81 5.16 -5.25
C MET A 141 33.01 6.08 -5.46
N GLY A 142 33.32 6.42 -6.72
CA GLY A 142 34.33 7.43 -7.06
C GLY A 142 34.00 8.84 -6.54
N LEU A 143 32.74 9.15 -6.22
CA LEU A 143 32.34 10.45 -5.67
C LEU A 143 32.70 10.63 -4.19
N ALA A 144 33.11 9.57 -3.48
CA ALA A 144 33.37 9.63 -2.03
C ALA A 144 34.41 10.70 -1.63
N GLU A 145 35.49 10.83 -2.40
CA GLU A 145 36.53 11.85 -2.16
C GLU A 145 36.00 13.27 -2.42
N LEU A 146 35.17 13.42 -3.46
CA LEU A 146 34.54 14.69 -3.80
C LEU A 146 33.54 15.12 -2.71
N ILE A 147 32.72 14.18 -2.24
CA ILE A 147 31.80 14.36 -1.11
C ILE A 147 32.58 14.80 0.14
N ALA A 148 33.65 14.10 0.51
CA ALA A 148 34.46 14.46 1.67
C ALA A 148 35.07 15.87 1.54
N THR A 149 35.55 16.22 0.35
CA THR A 149 36.12 17.54 0.05
C THR A 149 35.07 18.66 0.18
N VAL A 150 33.88 18.46 -0.36
CA VAL A 150 32.80 19.46 -0.31
C VAL A 150 32.24 19.56 1.11
N SER A 151 31.97 18.45 1.77
CA SER A 151 31.50 18.44 3.17
C SER A 151 32.47 19.12 4.13
N GLY A 152 33.78 18.99 3.90
CA GLY A 152 34.80 19.68 4.70
C GLY A 152 34.89 21.19 4.43
N SER A 153 34.63 21.63 3.20
CA SER A 153 34.71 23.05 2.82
C SER A 153 33.39 23.81 2.98
N GLN A 154 32.24 23.12 2.97
CA GLN A 154 30.90 23.69 3.09
C GLN A 154 30.05 22.92 4.12
N PRO A 155 30.30 23.13 5.44
CA PRO A 155 29.60 22.40 6.51
C PRO A 155 28.08 22.55 6.49
N ASN A 156 27.58 23.68 5.96
CA ASN A 156 26.14 23.96 5.84
C ASN A 156 25.44 23.05 4.82
N LEU A 157 26.17 22.37 3.93
CA LEU A 157 25.60 21.46 2.93
C LEU A 157 25.64 19.99 3.35
N VAL A 158 26.32 19.64 4.45
CA VAL A 158 26.54 18.24 4.86
C VAL A 158 25.24 17.44 4.91
N GLY A 159 24.19 17.98 5.53
CA GLY A 159 22.90 17.27 5.60
C GLY A 159 22.23 17.06 4.23
N THR A 160 22.41 18.00 3.28
CA THR A 160 21.90 17.83 1.91
C THR A 160 22.70 16.77 1.15
N ILE A 161 24.03 16.81 1.29
CA ILE A 161 24.95 15.85 0.68
C ILE A 161 24.69 14.44 1.19
N GLU A 162 24.56 14.27 2.51
CA GLU A 162 24.27 12.99 3.14
C GLU A 162 22.91 12.43 2.69
N SER A 163 21.88 13.28 2.65
CA SER A 163 20.55 12.89 2.20
C SER A 163 20.53 12.42 0.74
N GLU A 164 21.16 13.15 -0.18
CA GLU A 164 21.18 12.77 -1.60
C GLU A 164 22.08 11.55 -1.84
N ASN A 165 23.23 11.48 -1.16
CA ASN A 165 24.12 10.32 -1.20
C ASN A 165 23.41 9.04 -0.74
N GLU A 166 22.62 9.11 0.33
CA GLU A 166 21.86 7.96 0.81
C GLU A 166 20.71 7.58 -0.13
N ALA A 167 20.00 8.57 -0.70
CA ALA A 167 18.96 8.31 -1.70
C ALA A 167 19.51 7.60 -2.94
N ILE A 168 20.66 8.04 -3.46
CA ILE A 168 21.33 7.39 -4.60
C ILE A 168 21.80 5.99 -4.21
N ARG A 169 22.42 5.83 -3.02
CA ARG A 169 22.87 4.53 -2.53
C ARG A 169 21.73 3.54 -2.46
N SER A 170 20.57 3.94 -1.93
CA SER A 170 19.37 3.10 -1.86
C SER A 170 18.94 2.61 -3.24
N LEU A 171 18.82 3.52 -4.22
CA LEU A 171 18.43 3.15 -5.59
C LEU A 171 19.41 2.17 -6.23
N LEU A 172 20.72 2.38 -6.04
CA LEU A 172 21.75 1.49 -6.54
C LEU A 172 21.70 0.11 -5.89
N GLN A 173 21.45 0.04 -4.58
CA GLN A 173 21.32 -1.23 -3.85
C GLN A 173 20.05 -2.00 -4.25
N ASP A 174 18.98 -1.30 -4.60
CA ASP A 174 17.74 -1.88 -5.10
C ASP A 174 17.87 -2.37 -6.56
N GLY A 175 18.94 -1.99 -7.24
CA GLY A 175 19.17 -2.25 -8.67
C GLY A 175 18.35 -1.35 -9.59
N ASN A 176 17.84 -0.23 -9.08
CA ASN A 176 17.05 0.73 -9.86
C ASN A 176 17.98 1.73 -10.58
N PHE A 177 18.76 1.21 -11.52
CA PHE A 177 19.81 1.98 -12.21
C PHE A 177 19.25 3.11 -13.07
N ASN A 178 18.07 2.94 -13.65
CA ASN A 178 17.40 3.95 -14.50
C ASN A 178 17.06 5.22 -13.71
N GLU A 179 16.63 5.08 -12.45
CA GLU A 179 16.39 6.23 -11.57
C GLU A 179 17.66 6.76 -10.92
N ALA A 180 18.61 5.86 -10.62
CA ALA A 180 19.88 6.23 -9.99
C ALA A 180 20.76 7.08 -10.93
N GLU A 181 20.83 6.75 -12.22
CA GLU A 181 21.73 7.41 -13.17
C GLU A 181 21.54 8.95 -13.28
N PRO A 182 20.32 9.48 -13.55
CA PRO A 182 20.13 10.92 -13.61
C PRO A 182 20.40 11.61 -12.27
N ARG A 183 20.20 10.92 -11.14
CA ARG A 183 20.54 11.46 -9.80
C ARG A 183 22.04 11.49 -9.57
N VAL A 184 22.78 10.44 -9.91
CA VAL A 184 24.26 10.41 -9.85
C VAL A 184 24.82 11.55 -10.70
N ASN A 185 24.33 11.73 -11.94
CA ASN A 185 24.75 12.80 -12.83
C ASN A 185 24.53 14.19 -12.22
N ARG A 186 23.34 14.43 -11.66
CA ARG A 186 23.00 15.71 -11.02
C ARG A 186 23.84 15.95 -9.77
N PHE A 187 24.00 14.93 -8.94
CA PHE A 187 24.72 15.04 -7.68
C PHE A 187 26.22 15.28 -7.91
N GLU A 188 26.83 14.59 -8.87
CA GLU A 188 28.21 14.85 -9.29
C GLU A 188 28.38 16.29 -9.83
N ALA A 189 27.45 16.77 -10.66
CA ALA A 189 27.49 18.15 -11.16
C ALA A 189 27.35 19.18 -10.01
N GLN A 190 26.45 18.93 -9.05
CA GLN A 190 26.28 19.78 -7.86
C GLN A 190 27.52 19.80 -6.99
N LEU A 191 28.10 18.64 -6.71
CA LEU A 191 29.34 18.53 -5.93
C LEU A 191 30.50 19.29 -6.60
N ASN A 192 30.62 19.20 -7.92
CA ASN A 192 31.64 19.95 -8.66
C ASN A 192 31.40 21.47 -8.65
N ALA A 193 30.14 21.91 -8.76
CA ALA A 193 29.79 23.33 -8.64
C ALA A 193 30.13 23.88 -7.24
N TRP A 194 29.75 23.15 -6.19
CA TRP A 194 30.05 23.51 -4.80
C TRP A 194 31.55 23.54 -4.53
N LYS A 195 32.31 22.55 -5.04
CA LYS A 195 33.77 22.54 -4.94
C LYS A 195 34.42 23.77 -5.58
N SER A 196 33.89 24.26 -6.70
CA SER A 196 34.40 25.44 -7.40
C SER A 196 33.94 26.77 -6.78
N GLY A 197 33.07 26.74 -5.76
CA GLY A 197 32.46 27.96 -5.19
C GLY A 197 31.47 28.64 -6.12
N GLU A 198 31.06 27.97 -7.19
CA GLU A 198 30.11 28.48 -8.18
C GLU A 198 28.70 28.04 -7.76
N SER A 199 27.76 28.99 -7.64
CA SER A 199 26.37 28.65 -7.33
C SER A 199 25.81 27.80 -8.47
N ALA A 200 25.36 26.58 -8.16
CA ALA A 200 24.84 25.63 -9.13
C ALA A 200 23.81 26.28 -10.09
N PRO A 201 23.78 25.89 -11.38
CA PRO A 201 22.77 26.37 -12.30
C PRO A 201 21.38 26.02 -11.78
N VAL A 202 20.60 27.05 -11.48
CA VAL A 202 19.21 26.94 -11.07
C VAL A 202 18.44 26.35 -12.24
N ALA A 203 17.90 25.14 -12.08
CA ALA A 203 16.92 24.58 -13.01
C ALA A 203 15.76 25.58 -13.20
N PRO A 204 15.14 25.69 -14.39
CA PRO A 204 14.14 26.71 -14.67
C PRO A 204 13.00 26.65 -13.65
N ALA A 205 12.91 27.68 -12.82
CA ALA A 205 11.92 27.81 -11.78
C ALA A 205 10.52 27.93 -12.43
N ALA A 206 9.59 27.08 -12.00
CA ALA A 206 8.18 27.38 -12.13
C ALA A 206 7.91 28.72 -11.41
N GLU A 207 7.28 29.67 -12.11
CA GLU A 207 6.99 31.02 -11.63
C GLU A 207 6.31 30.99 -10.25
N ALA A 208 6.95 31.63 -9.27
CA ALA A 208 6.35 31.94 -7.97
C ALA A 208 5.49 33.23 -8.08
N PRO A 209 4.31 33.29 -7.46
CA PRO A 209 3.51 34.51 -7.39
C PRO A 209 4.18 35.58 -6.49
N PRO A 210 3.86 36.87 -6.68
CA PRO A 210 4.67 38.00 -6.20
C PRO A 210 4.65 38.17 -4.68
N ALA A 211 5.79 38.64 -4.16
CA ALA A 211 6.09 38.84 -2.75
C ALA A 211 5.19 39.89 -2.07
N ALA A 212 4.74 39.56 -0.85
CA ALA A 212 4.12 40.52 0.07
C ALA A 212 5.18 41.41 0.75
N PRO A 213 4.82 42.63 1.22
CA PRO A 213 5.78 43.60 1.79
C PRO A 213 6.35 43.16 3.15
N PRO A 214 7.53 43.68 3.55
CA PRO A 214 8.22 43.24 4.76
C PRO A 214 7.55 43.77 6.05
N GLU A 215 7.37 42.88 7.03
CA GLU A 215 6.98 43.23 8.40
C GLU A 215 8.10 43.97 9.15
N PRO A 216 7.79 44.96 10.01
CA PRO A 216 8.75 45.67 10.84
C PRO A 216 9.30 44.81 12.00
N PRO A 217 10.48 45.15 12.55
CA PRO A 217 11.19 44.28 13.50
C PRO A 217 10.51 44.22 14.87
N ALA A 218 10.41 43.02 15.42
CA ALA A 218 9.82 42.73 16.73
C ALA A 218 10.67 43.30 17.89
N PRO A 219 10.03 43.85 18.96
CA PRO A 219 10.72 44.27 20.18
C PRO A 219 11.26 43.07 21.00
N PRO A 220 12.26 43.28 21.88
CA PRO A 220 12.94 42.21 22.59
C PRO A 220 12.04 41.53 23.63
N ALA A 221 12.16 40.21 23.73
CA ALA A 221 11.31 39.34 24.55
C ALA A 221 11.45 39.63 26.06
N PRO A 222 10.35 39.70 26.83
CA PRO A 222 10.38 39.69 28.28
C PRO A 222 10.76 38.32 28.85
N PRO A 223 11.32 38.25 30.08
CA PRO A 223 11.84 37.02 30.67
C PRO A 223 10.75 35.98 30.90
N ALA A 224 11.09 34.72 30.63
CA ALA A 224 10.20 33.57 30.70
C ALA A 224 9.59 33.41 32.12
N PRO A 225 8.26 33.30 32.26
CA PRO A 225 7.63 32.94 33.52
C PRO A 225 7.94 31.47 33.88
N PRO A 226 7.98 31.15 35.19
CA PRO A 226 8.35 29.83 35.68
C PRO A 226 7.36 28.75 35.22
N ALA A 227 7.89 27.54 34.99
CA ALA A 227 7.17 26.39 34.49
C ALA A 227 5.88 26.12 35.28
N PRO A 228 4.72 25.95 34.61
CA PRO A 228 3.50 25.57 35.30
C PRO A 228 3.57 24.13 35.83
N PRO A 229 2.89 23.84 36.94
CA PRO A 229 2.88 22.52 37.55
C PRO A 229 2.23 21.49 36.61
N GLN A 230 2.73 20.25 36.68
CA GLN A 230 2.21 19.09 35.95
C GLN A 230 0.68 18.97 36.11
N GLY A 231 -0.04 19.36 35.07
CA GLY A 231 -1.49 19.27 34.96
C GLY A 231 -1.83 18.49 33.71
N VAL A 232 -2.66 17.46 33.86
CA VAL A 232 -3.29 16.64 32.82
C VAL A 232 -3.30 17.26 31.43
N ASP A 233 -2.67 16.56 30.48
CA ASP A 233 -2.69 16.92 29.06
C ASP A 233 -4.14 17.21 28.62
N PRO A 234 -4.46 18.44 28.16
CA PRO A 234 -5.82 18.85 27.82
C PRO A 234 -6.42 18.00 26.69
N LEU A 235 -5.58 17.34 25.88
CA LEU A 235 -6.03 16.44 24.82
C LEU A 235 -6.41 15.06 25.38
N LYS A 236 -5.66 14.54 26.36
CA LYS A 236 -6.04 13.32 27.11
C LYS A 236 -7.37 13.49 27.85
N ALA A 237 -7.59 14.64 28.48
CA ALA A 237 -8.87 14.95 29.13
C ALA A 237 -10.05 14.96 28.14
N LYS A 238 -9.88 15.57 26.96
CA LYS A 238 -10.91 15.61 25.90
C LYS A 238 -11.22 14.22 25.32
N LEU A 239 -10.20 13.38 25.11
CA LEU A 239 -10.40 12.03 24.60
C LEU A 239 -11.05 11.11 25.65
N GLN A 240 -10.67 11.26 26.92
CA GLN A 240 -11.32 10.55 28.02
C GLN A 240 -12.80 10.96 28.14
N GLU A 241 -13.12 12.24 27.98
CA GLU A 241 -14.50 12.74 27.95
C GLU A 241 -15.29 12.16 26.76
N ALA A 242 -14.69 12.11 25.57
CA ALA A 242 -15.29 11.52 24.38
C ALA A 242 -15.56 10.02 24.56
N LEU A 243 -14.61 9.28 25.15
CA LEU A 243 -14.79 7.87 25.48
C LEU A 243 -15.93 7.67 26.50
N ASN A 244 -15.96 8.47 27.56
CA ASN A 244 -17.01 8.42 28.58
C ASN A 244 -18.40 8.72 28.01
N LYS A 245 -18.50 9.58 26.98
CA LYS A 245 -19.76 9.82 26.24
C LYS A 245 -20.22 8.62 25.40
N LEU A 246 -19.29 7.79 24.92
CA LEU A 246 -19.60 6.58 24.14
C LEU A 246 -19.95 5.38 25.03
N VAL A 247 -19.45 5.30 26.26
CA VAL A 247 -19.75 4.20 27.22
C VAL A 247 -21.24 3.89 27.37
N PRO A 248 -22.15 4.87 27.60
CA PRO A 248 -23.58 4.55 27.73
C PRO A 248 -24.17 3.98 26.43
N GLN A 249 -23.75 4.49 25.27
CA GLN A 249 -24.21 3.98 23.98
C GLN A 249 -23.66 2.57 23.71
N LEU A 250 -22.41 2.30 24.11
CA LEU A 250 -21.79 0.97 24.03
C LEU A 250 -22.51 -0.04 24.91
N LYS A 251 -22.89 0.35 26.14
CA LYS A 251 -23.70 -0.51 27.02
C LYS A 251 -25.06 -0.83 26.40
N GLN A 252 -25.70 0.17 25.79
CA GLN A 252 -26.96 -0.02 25.07
C GLN A 252 -26.78 -0.94 23.86
N ALA A 253 -25.76 -0.72 23.04
CA ALA A 253 -25.47 -1.55 21.87
C ALA A 253 -25.10 -3.00 22.25
N VAL A 254 -24.32 -3.21 23.31
CA VAL A 254 -23.98 -4.55 23.80
C VAL A 254 -25.21 -5.26 24.38
N ALA A 255 -26.12 -4.53 25.02
CA ALA A 255 -27.39 -5.09 25.50
C ALA A 255 -28.35 -5.44 24.35
N SER A 256 -28.36 -4.66 23.26
CA SER A 256 -29.18 -4.91 22.07
C SER A 256 -28.56 -5.93 21.09
N PHE A 257 -27.24 -6.14 21.13
CA PHE A 257 -26.50 -7.01 20.22
C PHE A 257 -25.41 -7.82 20.95
N PRO A 258 -25.80 -8.78 21.82
CA PRO A 258 -24.87 -9.55 22.66
C PRO A 258 -23.84 -10.36 21.85
N ASP A 259 -24.17 -10.81 20.64
CA ASP A 259 -23.27 -11.55 19.74
C ASP A 259 -22.11 -10.69 19.21
N ARG A 260 -22.27 -9.35 19.23
CA ARG A 260 -21.24 -8.38 18.81
C ARG A 260 -20.48 -7.77 19.99
N LYS A 261 -20.67 -8.31 21.20
CA LYS A 261 -20.03 -7.81 22.43
C LYS A 261 -18.51 -7.74 22.33
N VAL A 262 -17.88 -8.76 21.75
CA VAL A 262 -16.41 -8.82 21.60
C VAL A 262 -15.93 -7.72 20.63
N GLU A 263 -16.62 -7.55 19.52
CA GLU A 263 -16.32 -6.54 18.50
C GLU A 263 -16.48 -5.10 19.05
N LEU A 264 -17.45 -4.87 19.94
CA LEU A 264 -17.71 -3.56 20.53
C LEU A 264 -16.79 -3.20 21.71
N LEU A 265 -16.42 -4.19 22.55
CA LEU A 265 -15.66 -3.94 23.77
C LEU A 265 -14.14 -4.07 23.60
N THR A 266 -13.67 -4.84 22.62
CA THR A 266 -12.22 -5.01 22.36
C THR A 266 -11.53 -3.69 21.99
N PRO A 267 -12.07 -2.88 21.05
CA PRO A 267 -11.47 -1.59 20.72
C PRO A 267 -11.49 -0.60 21.89
N VAL A 268 -12.50 -0.67 22.75
CA VAL A 268 -12.62 0.18 23.95
C VAL A 268 -11.53 -0.13 24.97
N ALA A 269 -11.18 -1.41 25.14
CA ALA A 269 -10.06 -1.80 25.99
C ALA A 269 -8.72 -1.30 25.42
N THR A 270 -8.54 -1.39 24.10
CA THR A 270 -7.36 -0.85 23.41
C THR A 270 -7.24 0.67 23.56
N ILE A 271 -8.34 1.42 23.39
CA ILE A 271 -8.36 2.89 23.56
C ILE A 271 -8.00 3.29 25.00
N LYS A 272 -8.50 2.56 26.00
CA LYS A 272 -8.13 2.84 27.41
C LYS A 272 -6.64 2.65 27.64
N LYS A 273 -6.06 1.58 27.09
CA LYS A 273 -4.62 1.33 27.15
C LYS A 273 -3.82 2.45 26.46
N GLN A 274 -4.29 2.92 25.29
CA GLN A 274 -3.66 4.02 24.53
C GLN A 274 -3.75 5.37 25.26
N LEU A 275 -4.85 5.64 25.97
CA LEU A 275 -4.98 6.83 26.82
C LEU A 275 -4.06 6.77 28.05
N GLU A 276 -3.82 5.57 28.59
CA GLU A 276 -2.87 5.35 29.68
C GLU A 276 -1.41 5.48 29.21
N SER A 277 -1.07 4.97 28.02
CA SER A 277 0.29 5.02 27.43
C SER A 277 0.67 6.36 26.79
N GLY A 278 -0.30 7.24 26.51
CA GLY A 278 -0.04 8.56 25.90
C GLY A 278 -0.08 8.56 24.36
N GLU A 279 -0.56 7.47 23.75
CA GLU A 279 -0.82 7.33 22.32
C GLU A 279 -2.13 8.04 21.92
N LEU A 280 -2.11 9.38 21.97
CA LEU A 280 -3.33 10.19 21.88
C LEU A 280 -3.94 10.23 20.47
N GLN A 281 -3.15 10.02 19.40
CA GLN A 281 -3.66 10.00 18.03
C GLN A 281 -4.35 8.67 17.71
N GLU A 282 -3.80 7.58 18.21
CA GLU A 282 -4.30 6.21 18.08
C GLU A 282 -5.58 6.06 18.90
N ALA A 283 -5.60 6.61 20.12
CA ALA A 283 -6.81 6.70 20.93
C ALA A 283 -7.91 7.51 20.22
N ARG A 284 -7.56 8.61 19.53
CA ARG A 284 -8.51 9.40 18.74
C ARG A 284 -9.07 8.63 17.55
N ALA A 285 -8.21 7.94 16.80
CA ALA A 285 -8.63 7.10 15.68
C ALA A 285 -9.52 5.93 16.16
N GLY A 286 -9.17 5.32 17.30
CA GLY A 286 -9.97 4.28 17.94
C GLY A 286 -11.34 4.78 18.36
N ILE A 287 -11.45 5.95 18.99
CA ILE A 287 -12.73 6.57 19.38
C ILE A 287 -13.61 6.83 18.16
N LEU A 288 -13.04 7.33 17.05
CA LEU A 288 -13.77 7.54 15.80
C LEU A 288 -14.26 6.23 15.20
N SER A 289 -13.42 5.19 15.17
CA SER A 289 -13.76 3.87 14.67
C SER A 289 -14.89 3.23 15.49
N VAL A 290 -14.82 3.28 16.82
CA VAL A 290 -15.89 2.81 17.71
C VAL A 290 -17.18 3.60 17.48
N GLY A 291 -17.09 4.92 17.31
CA GLY A 291 -18.24 5.76 16.97
C GLY A 291 -18.91 5.38 15.64
N GLN A 292 -18.13 5.02 14.62
CA GLN A 292 -18.64 4.57 13.33
C GLN A 292 -19.28 3.18 13.40
N LEU A 293 -18.64 2.23 14.08
CA LEU A 293 -19.18 0.89 14.33
C LEU A 293 -20.51 0.97 15.08
N LEU A 294 -20.54 1.76 16.14
CA LEU A 294 -21.73 1.97 16.96
C LEU A 294 -22.84 2.68 16.18
N LYS A 295 -22.51 3.67 15.36
CA LYS A 295 -23.47 4.31 14.45
C LYS A 295 -24.02 3.30 13.44
N GLY A 296 -23.19 2.51 12.79
CA GLY A 296 -23.62 1.48 11.82
C GLY A 296 -24.54 0.43 12.45
N ILE A 297 -24.27 0.04 13.69
CA ILE A 297 -25.11 -0.89 14.47
C ILE A 297 -26.46 -0.26 14.83
N LEU A 298 -26.45 0.98 15.33
CA LEU A 298 -27.67 1.67 15.78
C LEU A 298 -28.53 2.19 14.61
N THR A 299 -27.93 2.58 13.48
CA THR A 299 -28.68 3.01 12.28
C THR A 299 -29.27 1.84 11.51
N SER A 300 -28.76 0.62 11.73
CA SER A 300 -29.36 -0.60 11.18
C SER A 300 -30.65 -1.00 11.90
N ASN A 301 -31.04 -0.30 12.98
CA ASN A 301 -32.27 -0.62 13.72
C ASN A 301 -32.98 0.64 14.25
N LYS A 302 -33.73 1.32 13.37
CA LYS A 302 -34.86 2.17 13.78
C LYS A 302 -36.17 1.49 13.36
N ALA A 303 -36.60 0.52 14.18
CA ALA A 303 -37.99 0.10 14.32
C ALA A 303 -38.19 -0.39 15.77
N GLU A 304 -39.38 -0.15 16.31
CA GLU A 304 -39.79 -0.13 17.72
C GLU A 304 -39.61 -1.44 18.54
N PRO A 305 -39.68 -1.34 19.89
CA PRO A 305 -39.21 -2.36 20.83
C PRO A 305 -40.26 -3.44 21.11
N VAL A 306 -39.84 -4.69 21.34
CA VAL A 306 -40.69 -5.77 21.85
C VAL A 306 -40.00 -6.47 23.05
N PRO A 307 -40.75 -6.77 24.13
CA PRO A 307 -40.27 -7.28 25.44
C PRO A 307 -39.79 -8.75 25.40
N PRO A 308 -39.32 -9.35 26.52
CA PRO A 308 -38.31 -10.42 26.49
C PRO A 308 -38.89 -11.83 26.29
N VAL A 309 -37.94 -12.79 26.21
CA VAL A 309 -38.04 -14.27 26.43
C VAL A 309 -38.31 -15.10 25.15
N PRO A 310 -37.94 -16.40 25.03
CA PRO A 310 -36.74 -17.20 25.38
C PRO A 310 -36.11 -17.92 24.15
N SER A 311 -35.00 -18.64 24.40
CA SER A 311 -34.35 -19.62 23.53
C SER A 311 -35.27 -20.71 22.95
N GLU A 312 -34.86 -21.19 21.75
CA GLU A 312 -35.02 -22.57 21.25
C GLU A 312 -36.45 -23.06 20.95
N THR A 313 -36.86 -23.05 19.66
CA THR A 313 -37.47 -24.19 18.92
C THR A 313 -38.01 -23.78 17.53
N ALA A 314 -37.91 -24.71 16.58
CA ALA A 314 -38.71 -24.90 15.36
C ALA A 314 -38.85 -23.72 14.36
N GLN A 315 -38.26 -23.86 13.17
CA GLN A 315 -38.62 -23.03 12.01
C GLN A 315 -40.03 -23.40 11.52
N PRO A 316 -40.87 -22.43 11.13
CA PRO A 316 -42.21 -22.70 10.63
C PRO A 316 -42.16 -23.42 9.27
N GLU A 317 -42.97 -24.46 9.12
CA GLU A 317 -43.16 -25.19 7.87
C GLU A 317 -43.59 -24.21 6.74
N GLY A 318 -42.83 -24.20 5.64
CA GLY A 318 -43.17 -23.44 4.42
C GLY A 318 -42.14 -22.39 3.97
N LEU A 319 -41.18 -21.98 4.82
CA LEU A 319 -40.16 -20.98 4.44
C LEU A 319 -39.18 -21.50 3.38
N GLU A 320 -38.91 -22.80 3.34
CA GLU A 320 -38.08 -23.40 2.30
C GLU A 320 -38.75 -23.29 0.90
N GLY A 321 -40.08 -23.48 0.84
CA GLY A 321 -40.85 -23.30 -0.38
C GLY A 321 -40.86 -21.85 -0.87
N GLU A 322 -41.06 -20.89 0.04
CA GLU A 322 -41.00 -19.46 -0.28
C GLU A 322 -39.60 -19.04 -0.76
N TYR A 323 -38.55 -19.56 -0.12
CA TYR A 323 -37.17 -19.36 -0.52
C TYR A 323 -36.91 -19.85 -1.96
N GLN A 324 -37.31 -21.09 -2.26
CA GLN A 324 -37.15 -21.68 -3.60
C GLN A 324 -37.94 -20.90 -4.66
N GLU A 325 -39.18 -20.50 -4.36
CA GLU A 325 -40.01 -19.72 -5.28
C GLU A 325 -39.39 -18.34 -5.58
N LYS A 326 -38.90 -17.64 -4.55
CA LYS A 326 -38.27 -16.31 -4.72
C LYS A 326 -36.92 -16.39 -5.44
N LEU A 327 -36.14 -17.43 -5.16
CA LEU A 327 -34.87 -17.67 -5.87
C LEU A 327 -35.11 -17.90 -7.36
N ALA A 328 -36.08 -18.77 -7.71
CA ALA A 328 -36.44 -19.05 -9.10
C ALA A 328 -36.93 -17.80 -9.87
N LYS A 329 -37.60 -16.87 -9.20
CA LYS A 329 -38.01 -15.59 -9.80
C LYS A 329 -36.85 -14.62 -9.99
N LEU A 330 -35.88 -14.62 -9.07
CA LEU A 330 -34.73 -13.71 -9.11
C LEU A 330 -33.68 -14.14 -10.12
N GLU A 331 -33.36 -15.43 -10.22
CA GLU A 331 -32.29 -15.97 -11.07
C GLU A 331 -32.29 -15.46 -12.52
N PRO A 332 -33.42 -15.46 -13.27
CA PRO A 332 -33.41 -14.97 -14.65
C PRO A 332 -33.11 -13.47 -14.72
N LEU A 333 -33.65 -12.68 -13.79
CA LEU A 333 -33.46 -11.23 -13.73
C LEU A 333 -32.03 -10.87 -13.32
N TYR A 334 -31.49 -11.60 -12.35
CA TYR A 334 -30.10 -11.48 -11.91
C TYR A 334 -29.14 -11.81 -13.05
N ASN A 335 -29.34 -12.95 -13.74
CA ASN A 335 -28.48 -13.35 -14.85
C ASN A 335 -28.53 -12.34 -16.01
N ASP A 336 -29.71 -11.78 -16.32
CA ASP A 336 -29.85 -10.74 -17.33
C ASP A 336 -29.15 -9.44 -16.92
N ALA A 337 -29.29 -9.02 -15.66
CA ALA A 337 -28.60 -7.84 -15.13
C ALA A 337 -27.07 -8.00 -15.11
N ILE A 338 -26.55 -9.16 -14.70
CA ILE A 338 -25.11 -9.45 -14.73
C ILE A 338 -24.59 -9.47 -16.17
N ARG A 339 -25.31 -10.13 -17.10
CA ARG A 339 -24.92 -10.20 -18.52
C ARG A 339 -24.91 -8.83 -19.20
N LYS A 340 -25.89 -7.99 -18.88
CA LYS A 340 -26.01 -6.63 -19.44
C LYS A 340 -25.22 -5.58 -18.65
N GLN A 341 -24.49 -5.99 -17.60
CA GLN A 341 -23.75 -5.11 -16.68
C GLN A 341 -24.61 -3.97 -16.14
N LEU A 342 -25.83 -4.28 -15.69
CA LEU A 342 -26.77 -3.31 -15.15
C LEU A 342 -26.63 -3.24 -13.63
N GLY A 343 -26.46 -2.02 -13.09
CA GLY A 343 -26.24 -1.80 -11.66
C GLY A 343 -24.87 -2.29 -11.15
N ASP A 344 -24.77 -2.49 -9.83
CA ASP A 344 -23.53 -2.90 -9.17
C ASP A 344 -23.41 -4.44 -9.17
N THR A 345 -22.86 -4.98 -10.27
CA THR A 345 -22.77 -6.44 -10.47
C THR A 345 -21.89 -7.13 -9.43
N GLY A 346 -20.90 -6.41 -8.85
CA GLY A 346 -20.08 -6.89 -7.75
C GLY A 346 -20.89 -7.13 -6.48
N LYS A 347 -21.68 -6.14 -6.05
CA LYS A 347 -22.58 -6.28 -4.89
C LYS A 347 -23.66 -7.34 -5.14
N PHE A 348 -24.17 -7.45 -6.36
CA PHE A 348 -25.16 -8.49 -6.69
C PHE A 348 -24.60 -9.90 -6.49
N ARG A 349 -23.38 -10.18 -6.97
CA ARG A 349 -22.71 -11.48 -6.77
C ARG A 349 -22.48 -11.79 -5.29
N ALA A 350 -22.04 -10.80 -4.52
CA ALA A 350 -21.79 -10.98 -3.08
C ALA A 350 -23.08 -11.32 -2.31
N VAL A 351 -24.18 -10.63 -2.62
CA VAL A 351 -25.48 -10.90 -1.98
C VAL A 351 -26.04 -12.25 -2.45
N MET A 352 -25.86 -12.64 -3.71
CA MET A 352 -26.26 -13.96 -4.21
C MET A 352 -25.51 -15.10 -3.51
N ALA A 353 -24.19 -14.95 -3.30
CA ALA A 353 -23.39 -15.92 -2.54
C ALA A 353 -23.89 -16.05 -1.09
N TYR A 354 -24.19 -14.94 -0.44
CA TYR A 354 -24.79 -14.95 0.91
C TYR A 354 -26.16 -15.65 0.94
N ILE A 355 -27.02 -15.41 -0.06
CA ILE A 355 -28.34 -16.07 -0.17
C ILE A 355 -28.18 -17.60 -0.31
N GLN A 356 -27.21 -18.07 -1.10
CA GLN A 356 -26.92 -19.49 -1.28
C GLN A 356 -26.34 -20.12 -0.01
N GLU A 357 -25.46 -19.41 0.69
CA GLU A 357 -24.89 -19.83 1.97
C GLU A 357 -25.98 -19.96 3.04
N GLN A 358 -26.86 -18.96 3.17
CA GLN A 358 -27.97 -19.00 4.13
C GLN A 358 -29.00 -20.08 3.78
N GLY A 359 -29.29 -20.30 2.49
CA GLY A 359 -30.16 -21.39 2.05
C GLY A 359 -29.59 -22.77 2.38
N SER A 360 -28.29 -22.97 2.12
CA SER A 360 -27.58 -24.22 2.43
C SER A 360 -27.49 -24.49 3.94
N ALA A 361 -27.41 -23.43 4.74
CA ALA A 361 -27.41 -23.50 6.20
C ALA A 361 -28.83 -23.68 6.80
N GLY A 362 -29.87 -23.84 5.98
CA GLY A 362 -31.26 -23.93 6.44
C GLY A 362 -31.80 -22.63 7.06
N SER A 363 -31.10 -21.50 6.88
CA SER A 363 -31.43 -20.19 7.42
C SER A 363 -32.37 -19.43 6.47
N PHE A 364 -33.52 -20.05 6.14
CA PHE A 364 -34.43 -19.59 5.08
C PHE A 364 -34.98 -18.19 5.33
N ALA A 365 -35.28 -17.80 6.58
CA ALA A 365 -35.77 -16.46 6.90
C ALA A 365 -34.75 -15.34 6.57
N ASN A 366 -33.46 -15.60 6.74
CA ASN A 366 -32.40 -14.65 6.41
C ASN A 366 -32.13 -14.63 4.90
N ALA A 367 -32.18 -15.81 4.28
CA ALA A 367 -32.04 -15.97 2.83
C ALA A 367 -33.17 -15.23 2.09
N ILE A 368 -34.43 -15.33 2.54
CA ILE A 368 -35.58 -14.61 1.98
C ILE A 368 -35.42 -13.09 2.09
N LYS A 369 -34.96 -12.58 3.24
CA LYS A 369 -34.70 -11.13 3.41
C LYS A 369 -33.62 -10.62 2.46
N ALA A 370 -32.56 -11.40 2.24
CA ALA A 370 -31.52 -11.05 1.30
C ALA A 370 -32.00 -11.16 -0.16
N LEU A 371 -32.83 -12.15 -0.47
CA LEU A 371 -33.51 -12.30 -1.77
C LEU A 371 -34.36 -11.08 -2.10
N ASP A 372 -35.20 -10.61 -1.18
CA ASP A 372 -36.07 -9.46 -1.41
C ASP A 372 -35.27 -8.19 -1.70
N ARG A 373 -34.15 -7.99 -0.99
CA ARG A 373 -33.22 -6.87 -1.23
C ARG A 373 -32.53 -6.96 -2.58
N LEU A 374 -32.05 -8.15 -2.97
CA LEU A 374 -31.38 -8.34 -4.25
C LEU A 374 -32.38 -8.20 -5.41
N LEU A 375 -33.60 -8.70 -5.27
CA LEU A 375 -34.67 -8.55 -6.24
C LEU A 375 -35.04 -7.09 -6.45
N GLN A 376 -35.18 -6.31 -5.38
CA GLN A 376 -35.44 -4.87 -5.48
C GLN A 376 -34.29 -4.15 -6.20
N ALA A 377 -33.04 -4.47 -5.87
CA ALA A 377 -31.86 -3.84 -6.46
C ALA A 377 -31.71 -4.16 -7.96
N VAL A 378 -31.88 -5.43 -8.33
CA VAL A 378 -31.83 -5.91 -9.73
C VAL A 378 -32.97 -5.31 -10.55
N THR A 379 -34.20 -5.28 -10.00
CA THR A 379 -35.36 -4.68 -10.68
C THR A 379 -35.17 -3.19 -10.91
N THR A 380 -34.62 -2.47 -9.92
CA THR A 380 -34.29 -1.05 -10.03
C THR A 380 -33.21 -0.81 -11.09
N ALA A 381 -32.17 -1.66 -11.13
CA ALA A 381 -31.12 -1.58 -12.14
C ALA A 381 -31.66 -1.82 -13.56
N MET A 382 -32.52 -2.83 -13.74
CA MET A 382 -33.15 -3.10 -15.03
C MET A 382 -34.11 -1.99 -15.46
N ALA A 383 -34.90 -1.42 -14.55
CA ALA A 383 -35.83 -0.35 -14.85
C ALA A 383 -35.13 0.98 -15.19
N SER A 384 -34.00 1.24 -14.55
CA SER A 384 -33.21 2.46 -14.78
C SER A 384 -32.32 2.37 -16.02
N GLY A 385 -31.96 1.17 -16.48
CA GLY A 385 -31.08 0.95 -17.64
C GLY A 385 -29.65 1.43 -17.41
N VAL A 386 -29.31 1.81 -16.19
CA VAL A 386 -28.03 2.37 -15.79
C VAL A 386 -27.02 1.24 -15.75
N LYS A 387 -26.02 1.31 -16.63
CA LYS A 387 -24.91 0.37 -16.64
C LYS A 387 -24.04 0.59 -15.40
N GLU A 388 -23.28 -0.41 -15.00
CA GLU A 388 -22.25 -0.32 -13.95
C GLU A 388 -21.30 0.88 -14.19
N THR A 389 -21.20 1.34 -15.44
CA THR A 389 -20.42 2.50 -15.86
C THR A 389 -21.02 3.87 -15.51
N ASP A 390 -22.31 3.93 -15.16
CA ASP A 390 -23.11 5.16 -15.16
C ASP A 390 -23.59 5.60 -13.77
N SER A 391 -23.49 4.74 -12.74
CA SER A 391 -23.90 5.07 -11.37
C SER A 391 -22.76 4.96 -10.37
N ILE A 392 -22.02 6.06 -10.19
CA ILE A 392 -21.22 6.28 -8.98
C ILE A 392 -21.92 7.38 -8.16
N PRO A 393 -22.48 7.06 -6.97
CA PRO A 393 -23.02 8.06 -6.07
C PRO A 393 -21.95 9.06 -5.65
N LYS A 394 -22.27 10.36 -5.70
CA LYS A 394 -21.42 11.45 -5.18
C LYS A 394 -21.21 11.21 -3.68
N GLY A 395 -20.01 10.80 -3.27
CA GLY A 395 -19.66 10.67 -1.86
C GLY A 395 -18.56 9.68 -1.46
N ILE A 396 -18.09 8.78 -2.34
CA ILE A 396 -16.98 7.88 -1.98
C ILE A 396 -15.78 8.11 -2.89
N VAL A 397 -15.01 9.11 -2.52
CA VAL A 397 -13.72 9.49 -3.10
C VAL A 397 -12.75 8.30 -3.18
N ALA A 398 -12.85 7.28 -2.30
CA ALA A 398 -12.04 6.06 -2.39
C ALA A 398 -12.52 5.02 -3.44
N GLU A 399 -13.84 4.82 -3.60
CA GLU A 399 -14.40 3.89 -4.59
C GLU A 399 -14.22 4.42 -6.02
N ARG A 400 -14.44 5.73 -6.22
CA ARG A 400 -14.15 6.42 -7.49
C ARG A 400 -12.68 6.24 -7.89
N LYS A 401 -11.75 6.27 -6.94
CA LYS A 401 -10.30 6.16 -7.20
C LYS A 401 -9.82 4.74 -7.49
N LYS A 402 -10.34 3.74 -6.77
CA LYS A 402 -10.07 2.32 -7.08
C LYS A 402 -10.58 1.94 -8.47
N PHE A 403 -11.72 2.50 -8.87
CA PHE A 403 -12.30 2.32 -10.19
C PHE A 403 -11.45 2.95 -11.31
N LEU A 404 -10.90 4.15 -11.09
CA LEU A 404 -10.02 4.82 -12.06
C LEU A 404 -8.73 4.02 -12.32
N LEU A 405 -8.09 3.51 -11.28
CA LEU A 405 -6.89 2.66 -11.41
C LEU A 405 -7.20 1.38 -12.19
N SER A 406 -8.30 0.71 -11.85
CA SER A 406 -8.71 -0.52 -12.55
C SER A 406 -8.99 -0.27 -14.03
N ARG A 407 -9.62 0.84 -14.39
CA ARG A 407 -9.85 1.20 -15.80
C ARG A 407 -8.58 1.52 -16.55
N TRP A 408 -7.64 2.22 -15.91
CA TRP A 408 -6.35 2.52 -16.51
C TRP A 408 -5.54 1.24 -16.76
N GLN A 409 -5.49 0.34 -15.78
CA GLN A 409 -4.85 -0.97 -15.93
C GLN A 409 -5.47 -1.81 -17.05
N GLN A 410 -6.80 -1.77 -17.20
CA GLN A 410 -7.48 -2.43 -18.32
C GLN A 410 -7.07 -1.83 -19.68
N ALA A 411 -6.89 -0.51 -19.76
CA ALA A 411 -6.45 0.14 -20.98
C ALA A 411 -5.00 -0.26 -21.36
N LEU A 412 -4.12 -0.42 -20.36
CA LEU A 412 -2.77 -0.95 -20.57
C LEU A 412 -2.81 -2.39 -21.08
N ALA A 413 -3.62 -3.26 -20.47
CA ALA A 413 -3.78 -4.64 -20.95
C ALA A 413 -4.28 -4.68 -22.40
N ASN A 414 -5.27 -3.85 -22.74
CA ASN A 414 -5.78 -3.76 -24.11
C ASN A 414 -4.71 -3.23 -25.09
N ALA A 415 -3.86 -2.28 -24.66
CA ALA A 415 -2.75 -1.80 -25.48
C ALA A 415 -1.69 -2.89 -25.70
N THR A 416 -1.38 -3.69 -24.68
CA THR A 416 -0.51 -4.87 -24.82
C THR A 416 -1.09 -5.89 -25.80
N ASP A 417 -2.39 -6.16 -25.74
CA ASP A 417 -3.07 -7.05 -26.70
C ASP A 417 -2.99 -6.52 -28.14
N GLU A 418 -3.04 -5.19 -28.33
CA GLU A 418 -2.82 -4.58 -29.64
C GLU A 418 -1.39 -4.82 -30.14
N VAL A 419 -0.37 -4.65 -29.30
CA VAL A 419 1.03 -4.91 -29.68
C VAL A 419 1.28 -6.37 -30.04
N GLN A 420 0.64 -7.32 -29.34
CA GLN A 420 0.78 -8.74 -29.63
C GLN A 420 0.36 -9.14 -31.06
N LYS A 421 -0.46 -8.33 -31.73
CA LYS A 421 -0.82 -8.54 -33.14
C LYS A 421 0.38 -8.45 -34.09
N LEU A 422 1.50 -7.88 -33.65
CA LEU A 422 2.74 -7.78 -34.41
C LEU A 422 3.56 -9.07 -34.47
N LEU A 423 3.26 -10.08 -33.64
CA LEU A 423 4.04 -11.33 -33.60
C LEU A 423 4.15 -11.99 -34.99
N GLY A 424 3.03 -12.14 -35.70
CA GLY A 424 3.00 -12.74 -37.04
C GLY A 424 3.78 -11.91 -38.08
N PRO A 425 3.45 -10.62 -38.28
CA PRO A 425 4.16 -9.76 -39.22
C PRO A 425 5.67 -9.64 -38.96
N ILE A 426 6.10 -9.57 -37.69
CA ILE A 426 7.52 -9.52 -37.34
C ILE A 426 8.21 -10.83 -37.72
N ALA A 427 7.60 -11.98 -37.42
CA ALA A 427 8.14 -13.30 -37.81
C ALA A 427 8.33 -13.45 -39.33
N GLU A 428 7.46 -12.82 -40.12
CA GLU A 428 7.54 -12.84 -41.59
C GLU A 428 8.60 -11.89 -42.15
N MET A 429 8.75 -10.69 -41.57
CA MET A 429 9.68 -9.68 -42.06
C MET A 429 11.12 -9.87 -41.55
N VAL A 430 11.29 -10.37 -40.32
CA VAL A 430 12.58 -10.50 -39.66
C VAL A 430 12.70 -11.91 -39.08
N PRO A 431 12.89 -12.94 -39.93
CA PRO A 431 12.90 -14.33 -39.49
C PRO A 431 14.12 -14.70 -38.63
N ASP A 432 15.15 -13.85 -38.62
CA ASP A 432 16.40 -14.04 -37.88
C ASP A 432 16.34 -13.48 -36.44
N GLU A 433 15.29 -12.74 -36.08
CA GLU A 433 15.07 -12.21 -34.71
C GLU A 433 13.88 -12.90 -34.05
N ASP A 434 13.88 -12.98 -32.71
CA ASP A 434 12.74 -13.55 -31.97
C ASP A 434 11.59 -12.53 -31.90
N PRO A 435 10.44 -12.77 -32.55
CA PRO A 435 9.32 -11.85 -32.54
C PRO A 435 8.76 -11.61 -31.13
N ASN A 436 8.91 -12.58 -30.22
CA ASN A 436 8.44 -12.45 -28.85
C ASN A 436 9.31 -11.48 -28.05
N GLU A 437 10.62 -11.48 -28.28
CA GLU A 437 11.57 -10.56 -27.64
C GLU A 437 11.28 -9.12 -28.08
N LEU A 438 11.14 -8.90 -29.39
CA LEU A 438 10.81 -7.58 -29.95
C LEU A 438 9.45 -7.06 -29.48
N VAL A 439 8.43 -7.91 -29.44
CA VAL A 439 7.11 -7.54 -28.90
C VAL A 439 7.21 -7.22 -27.41
N ALA A 440 7.99 -7.98 -26.64
CA ALA A 440 8.21 -7.72 -25.22
C ALA A 440 8.92 -6.36 -24.99
N GLU A 441 9.91 -6.00 -25.80
CA GLU A 441 10.57 -4.69 -25.73
C GLU A 441 9.61 -3.54 -26.03
N ILE A 442 8.74 -3.69 -27.04
CA ILE A 442 7.71 -2.69 -27.38
C ILE A 442 6.74 -2.52 -26.19
N VAL A 443 6.28 -3.62 -25.60
CA VAL A 443 5.41 -3.60 -24.41
C VAL A 443 6.12 -2.92 -23.24
N GLN A 444 7.37 -3.29 -22.96
CA GLN A 444 8.16 -2.68 -21.89
C GLN A 444 8.33 -1.17 -22.08
N SER A 445 8.50 -0.71 -23.33
CA SER A 445 8.58 0.71 -23.63
C SER A 445 7.27 1.45 -23.35
N ILE A 446 6.11 0.82 -23.58
CA ILE A 446 4.78 1.39 -23.26
C ILE A 446 4.51 1.36 -21.75
N GLU A 447 4.92 0.28 -21.06
CA GLU A 447 4.81 0.16 -19.60
C GLU A 447 5.67 1.23 -18.90
N GLY A 448 6.92 1.41 -19.32
CA GLY A 448 7.82 2.44 -18.77
C GLY A 448 7.30 3.87 -18.96
N LEU A 449 6.61 4.14 -20.07
CA LEU A 449 5.91 5.42 -20.25
C LEU A 449 4.82 5.61 -19.18
N SER A 450 4.15 4.52 -18.80
CA SER A 450 2.94 4.48 -17.96
C SER A 450 3.22 4.50 -16.46
N ASP A 451 4.44 4.20 -16.02
CA ASP A 451 4.83 4.14 -14.61
C ASP A 451 4.55 5.46 -13.87
N ARG A 452 4.94 6.60 -14.46
CA ARG A 452 4.71 7.91 -13.86
C ARG A 452 3.22 8.22 -13.68
N LEU A 453 2.38 7.79 -14.62
CA LEU A 453 0.95 7.98 -14.52
C LEU A 453 0.33 7.01 -13.49
N ASN A 454 0.80 5.76 -13.43
CA ASN A 454 0.41 4.79 -12.41
C ASN A 454 0.67 5.34 -11.00
N ASP A 455 1.86 5.88 -10.76
CA ASP A 455 2.25 6.48 -9.47
C ASP A 455 1.39 7.69 -9.12
N ALA A 456 1.09 8.54 -10.10
CA ALA A 456 0.26 9.72 -9.88
C ALA A 456 -1.20 9.34 -9.59
N ILE A 457 -1.77 8.36 -10.30
CA ILE A 457 -3.11 7.82 -10.04
C ILE A 457 -3.15 7.12 -8.67
N PHE A 458 -2.09 6.41 -8.29
CA PHE A 458 -1.98 5.79 -6.97
C PHE A 458 -1.90 6.84 -5.88
N SER A 459 -1.08 7.88 -6.05
CA SER A 459 -0.96 9.01 -5.11
C SER A 459 -2.28 9.78 -4.98
N ALA A 460 -3.08 9.89 -6.05
CA ALA A 460 -4.41 10.49 -5.97
C ALA A 460 -5.31 9.83 -4.90
N GLN A 461 -5.06 8.56 -4.56
CA GLN A 461 -5.79 7.82 -3.51
C GLN A 461 -5.72 8.51 -2.15
N THR A 462 -4.62 9.18 -1.84
CA THR A 462 -4.39 9.84 -0.55
C THR A 462 -5.07 11.21 -0.43
N ALA A 463 -5.57 11.78 -1.53
CA ALA A 463 -6.24 13.08 -1.50
C ALA A 463 -7.49 13.08 -0.61
N THR A 464 -7.65 14.15 0.18
CA THR A 464 -8.76 14.38 1.12
C THR A 464 -9.50 15.68 0.78
N ASP A 465 -10.69 15.91 1.35
CA ASP A 465 -11.40 17.19 1.13
C ASP A 465 -10.57 18.41 1.54
N SER A 466 -9.69 18.27 2.54
CA SER A 466 -8.76 19.29 3.00
C SER A 466 -7.47 19.38 2.16
N ASP A 467 -7.10 18.32 1.43
CA ASP A 467 -5.89 18.29 0.60
C ASP A 467 -6.15 17.60 -0.74
N GLN A 468 -6.36 18.44 -1.75
CA GLN A 468 -6.59 18.06 -3.14
C GLN A 468 -5.30 18.04 -3.98
N SER A 469 -4.12 18.28 -3.36
CA SER A 469 -2.85 18.32 -4.08
C SER A 469 -2.53 17.03 -4.84
N PRO A 470 -2.82 15.81 -4.33
CA PRO A 470 -2.53 14.58 -5.08
C PRO A 470 -3.45 14.40 -6.30
N LEU A 471 -4.68 14.92 -6.25
CA LEU A 471 -5.59 14.91 -7.40
C LEU A 471 -5.14 15.88 -8.50
N LYS A 472 -4.65 17.07 -8.11
CA LYS A 472 -4.08 18.04 -9.06
C LYS A 472 -2.81 17.48 -9.71
N GLN A 473 -1.97 16.77 -8.94
CA GLN A 473 -0.78 16.10 -9.47
C GLN A 473 -1.15 14.98 -10.46
N ALA A 474 -2.17 14.17 -10.15
CA ALA A 474 -2.67 13.15 -11.07
C ALA A 474 -3.24 13.74 -12.36
N LEU A 475 -4.00 14.83 -12.28
CA LEU A 475 -4.50 15.54 -13.45
C LEU A 475 -3.36 16.09 -14.30
N ALA A 476 -2.35 16.71 -13.68
CA ALA A 476 -1.15 17.18 -14.38
C ALA A 476 -0.38 16.01 -15.03
N ALA A 477 -0.29 14.85 -14.37
CA ALA A 477 0.33 13.66 -14.95
C ALA A 477 -0.45 13.13 -16.16
N VAL A 478 -1.79 13.15 -16.13
CA VAL A 478 -2.62 12.78 -17.29
C VAL A 478 -2.37 13.72 -18.48
N VAL A 479 -2.32 15.03 -18.25
CA VAL A 479 -2.05 16.02 -19.30
C VAL A 479 -0.65 15.83 -19.88
N GLN A 480 0.35 15.64 -19.02
CA GLN A 480 1.72 15.38 -19.45
C GLN A 480 1.82 14.08 -20.25
N PHE A 481 1.19 13.01 -19.78
CA PHE A 481 1.20 11.73 -20.46
C PHE A 481 0.55 11.79 -21.84
N LYS A 482 -0.54 12.57 -22.04
CA LYS A 482 -1.11 12.79 -23.38
C LYS A 482 -0.11 13.43 -24.35
N SER A 483 0.66 14.39 -23.85
CA SER A 483 1.75 15.01 -24.62
C SER A 483 2.85 14.00 -24.93
N ASP A 484 3.27 13.23 -23.93
CA ASP A 484 4.36 12.26 -24.08
C ASP A 484 3.96 11.13 -25.03
N LEU A 485 2.73 10.59 -24.91
CA LEU A 485 2.15 9.59 -25.80
C LEU A 485 2.16 10.04 -27.26
N SER A 486 1.87 11.32 -27.51
CA SER A 486 1.85 11.87 -28.87
C SER A 486 3.24 11.96 -29.51
N ASN A 487 4.27 12.15 -28.68
CA ASN A 487 5.67 12.31 -29.06
C ASN A 487 6.49 11.03 -28.92
N HIS A 488 5.91 9.96 -28.37
CA HIS A 488 6.62 8.73 -28.08
C HIS A 488 6.95 7.96 -29.36
N LYS A 489 8.24 7.77 -29.63
CA LYS A 489 8.73 7.21 -30.89
C LYS A 489 8.13 5.83 -31.21
N VAL A 490 8.07 4.93 -30.22
CA VAL A 490 7.48 3.60 -30.41
C VAL A 490 6.00 3.71 -30.76
N VAL A 491 5.25 4.62 -30.12
CA VAL A 491 3.82 4.78 -30.39
C VAL A 491 3.60 5.32 -31.81
N GLN A 492 4.41 6.28 -32.26
CA GLN A 492 4.40 6.75 -33.64
C GLN A 492 4.68 5.61 -34.64
N MET A 493 5.67 4.77 -34.35
CA MET A 493 5.98 3.60 -35.19
C MET A 493 4.81 2.61 -35.24
N LEU A 494 4.08 2.43 -34.14
CA LEU A 494 2.89 1.57 -34.09
C LEU A 494 1.73 2.15 -34.91
N ASP A 495 1.55 3.47 -34.93
CA ASP A 495 0.54 4.10 -35.80
C ASP A 495 0.87 3.91 -37.29
N ASP A 496 2.16 3.92 -37.63
CA ASP A 496 2.66 3.70 -38.99
C ASP A 496 2.73 2.20 -39.37
N ALA A 497 2.50 1.28 -38.43
CA ALA A 497 2.59 -0.16 -38.64
C ALA A 497 1.62 -0.66 -39.73
N LYS A 498 0.51 0.02 -39.97
CA LYS A 498 -0.40 -0.32 -41.06
C LYS A 498 0.22 -0.13 -42.44
N ALA A 499 0.98 0.95 -42.61
CA ALA A 499 1.67 1.24 -43.86
C ALA A 499 2.91 0.36 -44.04
N ALA A 500 3.61 0.03 -42.94
CA ALA A 500 4.84 -0.75 -42.97
C ALA A 500 4.60 -2.28 -42.99
N LEU A 501 3.65 -2.76 -42.21
CA LEU A 501 3.43 -4.19 -41.89
C LEU A 501 2.02 -4.68 -42.27
N GLY A 502 1.14 -3.80 -42.77
CA GLY A 502 -0.23 -4.16 -43.15
C GLY A 502 -1.17 -4.42 -41.96
N VAL A 503 -0.73 -4.17 -40.72
CA VAL A 503 -1.52 -4.40 -39.50
C VAL A 503 -1.89 -3.08 -38.83
N ASP A 504 -3.18 -2.94 -38.52
CA ASP A 504 -3.75 -1.78 -37.85
C ASP A 504 -3.59 -1.94 -36.33
N ILE A 505 -2.67 -1.18 -35.72
CA ILE A 505 -2.38 -1.22 -34.29
C ILE A 505 -2.98 0.01 -33.61
N LYS A 506 -3.80 -0.19 -32.57
CA LYS A 506 -4.62 0.88 -31.99
C LYS A 506 -4.17 1.35 -30.60
N VAL A 507 -2.89 1.19 -30.29
CA VAL A 507 -2.32 1.54 -28.97
C VAL A 507 -2.61 2.99 -28.58
N ARG A 508 -2.33 3.95 -29.47
CA ARG A 508 -2.58 5.38 -29.21
C ARG A 508 -4.07 5.64 -28.93
N GLU A 509 -4.96 5.09 -29.75
CA GLU A 509 -6.41 5.30 -29.61
C GLU A 509 -6.92 4.76 -28.26
N VAL A 510 -6.51 3.54 -27.89
CA VAL A 510 -6.90 2.88 -26.64
C VAL A 510 -6.45 3.70 -25.43
N LEU A 511 -5.18 4.10 -25.40
CA LEU A 511 -4.62 4.87 -24.28
C LEU A 511 -5.21 6.28 -24.23
N GLN A 512 -5.38 6.96 -25.36
CA GLN A 512 -5.96 8.30 -25.42
C GLN A 512 -7.41 8.32 -24.92
N ALA A 513 -8.21 7.31 -25.27
CA ALA A 513 -9.58 7.17 -24.77
C ALA A 513 -9.62 7.02 -23.24
N ALA A 514 -8.73 6.21 -22.68
CA ALA A 514 -8.61 6.04 -21.24
C ALA A 514 -8.17 7.33 -20.54
N LEU A 515 -7.19 8.05 -21.10
CA LEU A 515 -6.72 9.34 -20.55
C LEU A 515 -7.81 10.42 -20.60
N ASN A 516 -8.65 10.44 -21.63
CA ASN A 516 -9.79 11.35 -21.71
C ASN A 516 -10.83 11.04 -20.61
N ASP A 517 -11.12 9.76 -20.35
CA ASP A 517 -12.01 9.33 -19.25
C ASP A 517 -11.42 9.68 -17.88
N LEU A 518 -10.12 9.47 -17.68
CA LEU A 518 -9.41 9.83 -16.46
C LEU A 518 -9.44 11.33 -16.20
N GLU A 519 -9.11 12.16 -17.21
CA GLU A 519 -9.14 13.62 -17.09
C GLU A 519 -10.54 14.13 -16.72
N ALA A 520 -11.58 13.68 -17.43
CA ALA A 520 -12.95 14.06 -17.16
C ALA A 520 -13.41 13.67 -15.75
N LYS A 521 -12.89 12.55 -15.21
CA LYS A 521 -13.22 12.09 -13.86
C LYS A 521 -12.33 12.65 -12.76
N LEU A 522 -11.16 13.18 -13.06
CA LEU A 522 -10.30 13.86 -12.08
C LEU A 522 -10.64 15.35 -11.97
N ALA A 523 -11.16 15.96 -13.04
CA ALA A 523 -11.58 17.36 -13.07
C ALA A 523 -12.93 17.64 -12.38
N ASN A 524 -13.78 16.61 -12.26
CA ASN A 524 -15.11 16.65 -11.61
C ASN A 524 -15.07 16.01 -10.24
#